data_AF-A0A3D1U179-F1
#
_entry.id   AF-A0A3D1U179-F1
#
_cell.length_a   1.000
_cell.length_b   1.000
_cell.length_c   1.000
_cell.angle_alpha   90.00
_cell.angle_beta   90.00
_cell.angle_gamma   90.00
#
_symmetry.space_group_name_H-M   'P 1'
#
loop_
_entity.id
_entity.type
_entity.pdbx_description
1 polymer ?
#
loop_
_entity_poly.entity_id
_entity_poly.type
_entity_poly.pdbx_seq_one_letter_code
_entity_poly.pdbx_strand_id
1 'polypeptide(L)'
;WRTTLGYKVRAVGLNPRAAAYAGINVKWTVAVTLFISGAFAGLAGMVNLYGLAPYQLTNSFSSGYGFNAIAVALLGRNSVVGVIAAAILFGSLQQGGTIMQANAGTSLHLVEVVQGLIIFFVGADAVVRYLAARGMVKLPGPQRQKAAA
;
A
#
# COMPACT_ATOMS: atom_id res chain seq x y z
N TRP A 1 -16.21 3.73 -11.74
CA TRP A 1 -15.93 2.28 -11.82
C TRP A 1 -15.89 1.90 -13.28
N ARG A 2 -14.89 1.14 -13.73
CA ARG A 2 -14.75 0.78 -15.16
C ARG A 2 -15.10 -0.67 -15.46
N THR A 3 -15.10 -1.56 -14.46
CA THR A 3 -15.38 -3.00 -14.65
C THR A 3 -16.45 -3.51 -13.67
N THR A 4 -17.23 -4.49 -14.12
CA THR A 4 -18.30 -5.13 -13.33
C THR A 4 -17.75 -5.89 -12.12
N LEU A 5 -16.59 -6.53 -12.27
CA LEU A 5 -15.89 -7.20 -11.18
C LEU A 5 -15.46 -6.21 -10.09
N GLY A 6 -14.83 -5.08 -10.47
CA GLY A 6 -14.39 -4.08 -9.50
C GLY A 6 -15.53 -3.46 -8.71
N TYR A 7 -16.70 -3.29 -9.34
CA TYR A 7 -17.93 -2.84 -8.66
C TYR A 7 -18.38 -3.86 -7.60
N LYS A 8 -18.45 -5.15 -7.96
CA LYS A 8 -18.88 -6.22 -7.04
C LYS A 8 -17.95 -6.33 -5.82
N VAL A 9 -16.63 -6.29 -6.04
CA VAL A 9 -15.64 -6.35 -4.95
C VAL A 9 -15.82 -5.22 -3.96
N ARG A 10 -16.01 -3.98 -4.45
CA ARG A 10 -16.18 -2.83 -3.57
C ARG A 10 -17.54 -2.80 -2.87
N ALA A 11 -18.60 -3.21 -3.55
CA ALA A 11 -19.93 -3.34 -2.94
C ALA A 11 -19.90 -4.35 -1.78
N VAL A 12 -19.28 -5.51 -1.98
CA VAL A 12 -19.08 -6.53 -0.93
C VAL A 12 -18.20 -5.99 0.21
N GLY A 13 -17.13 -5.25 -0.11
CA GLY A 13 -16.24 -4.65 0.89
C GLY A 13 -16.88 -3.56 1.74
N LEU A 14 -17.88 -2.84 1.23
CA LEU A 14 -18.62 -1.83 2.00
C LEU A 14 -19.67 -2.47 2.92
N ASN A 15 -20.48 -3.40 2.38
CA ASN A 15 -21.43 -4.15 3.18
C ASN A 15 -21.83 -5.46 2.48
N PRO A 16 -21.39 -6.63 2.99
CA PRO A 16 -21.66 -7.92 2.35
C PRO A 16 -23.15 -8.29 2.39
N ARG A 17 -23.89 -7.87 3.42
CA ARG A 17 -25.34 -8.14 3.51
C ARG A 17 -26.09 -7.35 2.46
N ALA A 18 -25.81 -6.06 2.32
CA ALA A 18 -26.43 -5.21 1.30
C ALA A 18 -26.09 -5.68 -0.13
N ALA A 19 -24.85 -6.13 -0.35
CA ALA A 19 -24.44 -6.69 -1.63
C ALA A 19 -25.22 -7.97 -1.99
N ALA A 20 -25.48 -8.85 -1.01
CA ALA A 20 -26.30 -10.05 -1.21
C ALA A 20 -27.75 -9.71 -1.58
N TYR A 21 -28.35 -8.70 -0.93
CA TYR A 21 -29.69 -8.21 -1.28
C TYR A 21 -29.75 -7.62 -2.69
N ALA A 22 -28.66 -7.03 -3.18
CA ALA A 22 -28.53 -6.52 -4.55
C ALA A 22 -28.27 -7.62 -5.61
N GLY A 23 -28.36 -8.90 -5.25
CA GLY A 23 -28.15 -10.04 -6.16
C GLY A 23 -26.68 -10.36 -6.44
N ILE A 24 -25.73 -9.79 -5.69
CA ILE A 24 -24.30 -10.10 -5.83
C ILE A 24 -23.99 -11.38 -5.04
N ASN A 25 -23.42 -12.38 -5.71
CA ASN A 25 -22.90 -13.57 -5.03
C ASN A 25 -21.63 -13.21 -4.24
N VAL A 26 -21.82 -12.95 -2.94
CA VAL A 26 -20.75 -12.56 -2.00
C VAL A 26 -19.67 -13.64 -1.91
N LYS A 27 -20.06 -14.91 -1.74
CA LYS A 27 -19.11 -16.03 -1.60
C LYS A 27 -18.19 -16.12 -2.81
N TRP A 28 -18.78 -16.03 -4.01
CA TRP A 28 -17.98 -16.12 -5.23
C TRP A 28 -17.10 -14.88 -5.41
N THR A 29 -17.63 -13.68 -5.15
CA THR A 29 -16.83 -12.44 -5.24
C THR A 29 -15.62 -12.47 -4.30
N VAL A 30 -15.80 -12.96 -3.06
CA VAL A 30 -14.70 -13.12 -2.09
C VAL A 30 -13.68 -14.14 -2.58
N ALA A 31 -14.11 -15.31 -3.04
CA ALA A 31 -13.18 -16.34 -3.53
C ALA A 31 -12.41 -15.91 -4.79
N VAL A 32 -13.03 -15.21 -5.74
CA VAL A 32 -12.31 -14.60 -6.89
C VAL A 32 -11.28 -13.59 -6.40
N THR A 33 -11.66 -12.71 -5.48
CA THR A 33 -10.76 -11.66 -4.98
C THR A 33 -9.56 -12.26 -4.24
N LEU A 34 -9.81 -13.29 -3.44
CA LEU A 34 -8.78 -14.03 -2.71
C LEU A 34 -7.84 -14.76 -3.69
N PHE A 35 -8.40 -15.42 -4.71
CA PHE A 35 -7.61 -16.11 -5.73
C PHE A 35 -6.69 -15.16 -6.49
N ILE A 36 -7.21 -14.00 -6.94
CA ILE A 36 -6.43 -12.98 -7.63
C ILE A 36 -5.31 -12.45 -6.73
N SER A 37 -5.63 -12.11 -5.47
CA SER A 37 -4.65 -11.60 -4.51
C SER A 37 -3.56 -12.63 -4.20
N GLY A 38 -3.96 -13.90 -4.02
CA GLY A 38 -3.06 -15.03 -3.82
C GLY A 38 -2.17 -15.29 -5.03
N ALA A 39 -2.69 -15.16 -6.25
CA ALA A 39 -1.91 -15.28 -7.47
C ALA A 39 -0.81 -14.21 -7.54
N PHE A 40 -1.12 -12.94 -7.22
CA PHE A 40 -0.10 -11.88 -7.15
C PHE A 40 0.93 -12.12 -6.04
N ALA A 41 0.50 -12.55 -4.85
CA ALA A 41 1.41 -12.88 -3.76
C ALA A 41 2.35 -14.06 -4.12
N GLY A 42 1.81 -15.08 -4.80
CA GLY A 42 2.57 -16.22 -5.30
C GLY A 42 3.58 -15.81 -6.38
N LEU A 43 3.17 -14.96 -7.34
CA LEU A 43 4.08 -14.42 -8.35
C LEU A 43 5.21 -13.59 -7.73
N ALA A 44 4.90 -12.76 -6.74
CA ALA A 44 5.92 -11.99 -6.02
C ALA A 44 6.92 -12.91 -5.28
N GLY A 45 6.42 -13.96 -4.63
CA GLY A 45 7.26 -14.97 -3.98
C GLY A 45 8.14 -15.72 -4.97
N MET A 46 7.59 -16.12 -6.13
CA MET A 46 8.32 -16.78 -7.20
C MET A 46 9.48 -15.92 -7.72
N VAL A 47 9.23 -14.62 -7.96
CA VAL A 47 10.28 -13.68 -8.37
C VAL A 47 11.38 -13.58 -7.31
N ASN A 48 11.04 -13.62 -6.03
CA ASN A 48 12.03 -13.57 -4.94
C ASN A 48 12.88 -14.85 -4.87
N LEU A 49 12.26 -16.04 -4.98
CA LEU A 49 13.00 -17.32 -4.95
C LEU A 49 13.92 -17.49 -6.16
N TYR A 50 13.43 -17.20 -7.37
CA TYR A 50 14.18 -17.44 -8.61
C TYR A 50 15.06 -16.27 -9.03
N GLY A 51 14.79 -15.06 -8.53
CA GLY A 51 15.50 -13.84 -8.91
C GLY A 51 16.76 -13.54 -8.08
N LEU A 52 16.88 -14.10 -6.87
CA LEU A 52 17.99 -13.83 -5.97
C LEU A 52 18.70 -15.13 -5.56
N ALA A 53 20.01 -15.22 -5.84
CA ALA A 53 20.87 -16.27 -5.30
C ALA A 53 20.86 -16.16 -3.76
N PRO A 54 20.74 -17.26 -2.99
CA PRO A 54 21.14 -18.64 -3.32
C PRO A 54 20.01 -19.59 -3.75
N TYR A 55 18.83 -19.12 -4.18
CA TYR A 55 17.67 -19.97 -4.52
C TYR A 55 17.17 -20.85 -3.36
N GLN A 56 17.37 -20.41 -2.12
CA GLN A 56 17.01 -21.14 -0.92
C GLN A 56 15.96 -20.37 -0.12
N LEU A 57 15.04 -21.11 0.49
CA LEU A 57 14.12 -20.58 1.48
C LEU A 57 14.88 -20.33 2.79
N THR A 58 15.44 -19.13 2.93
CA THR A 58 16.05 -18.69 4.20
C THR A 58 14.97 -18.33 5.21
N ASN A 59 15.23 -18.46 6.52
CA ASN A 59 14.31 -18.05 7.61
C ASN A 59 13.81 -16.59 7.48
N SER A 60 14.48 -15.74 6.71
CA SER A 60 14.11 -14.33 6.48
C SER A 60 13.36 -14.09 5.16
N PHE A 61 12.90 -15.14 4.48
CA PHE A 61 12.24 -15.04 3.17
C PHE A 61 11.05 -14.04 3.12
N SER A 62 10.30 -13.93 4.22
CA SER A 62 9.14 -13.05 4.33
C SER A 62 9.29 -11.97 5.41
N SER A 63 10.50 -11.67 5.88
CA SER A 63 10.66 -10.73 6.99
C SER A 63 10.22 -9.32 6.57
N GLY A 64 9.09 -8.84 7.09
CA GLY A 64 8.64 -7.46 6.95
C GLY A 64 7.89 -7.06 5.66
N TYR A 65 7.92 -7.85 4.57
CA TYR A 65 7.31 -7.42 3.30
C TYR A 65 5.81 -7.12 3.39
N GLY A 66 5.04 -7.92 4.15
CA GLY A 66 3.61 -7.68 4.35
C GLY A 66 3.33 -6.42 5.17
N PHE A 67 4.16 -6.13 6.18
CA PHE A 67 4.05 -4.92 6.99
C PHE A 67 4.39 -3.68 6.15
N ASN A 68 5.48 -3.73 5.38
CA ASN A 68 5.87 -2.65 4.48
C ASN A 68 4.84 -2.45 3.35
N ALA A 69 4.14 -3.50 2.92
CA ALA A 69 3.07 -3.38 1.93
C ALA A 69 1.88 -2.55 2.43
N ILE A 70 1.58 -2.56 3.74
CA ILE A 70 0.55 -1.70 4.34
C ILE A 70 0.94 -0.23 4.16
N ALA A 71 2.19 0.10 4.48
CA ALA A 71 2.73 1.44 4.32
C ALA A 71 2.69 1.92 2.86
N VAL A 72 3.12 1.06 1.93
CA VAL A 72 3.08 1.34 0.49
C VAL A 72 1.64 1.57 0.01
N ALA A 73 0.66 0.79 0.51
CA ALA A 73 -0.75 0.96 0.17
C ALA A 73 -1.32 2.31 0.67
N LEU A 74 -0.91 2.74 1.87
CA LEU A 74 -1.28 4.03 2.43
C LEU A 74 -0.67 5.19 1.65
N LEU A 75 0.63 5.13 1.35
CA LEU A 75 1.32 6.12 0.52
C LEU A 75 0.68 6.23 -0.87
N GLY A 76 0.31 5.10 -1.47
CA GLY A 76 -0.38 5.05 -2.77
C GLY A 76 -1.85 5.49 -2.73
N ARG A 77 -2.40 5.84 -1.56
CA ARG A 77 -3.81 6.23 -1.34
C ARG A 77 -4.82 5.25 -1.95
N ASN A 78 -4.51 3.95 -1.88
CA ASN A 78 -5.31 2.88 -2.50
C ASN A 78 -5.56 3.06 -4.02
N SER A 79 -4.66 3.77 -4.72
CA SER A 79 -4.65 3.91 -6.17
C SER A 79 -3.59 2.99 -6.78
N VAL A 80 -3.91 2.32 -7.89
CA VAL A 80 -2.98 1.37 -8.52
C VAL A 80 -1.67 2.04 -8.92
N VAL A 81 -1.75 3.22 -9.56
CA VAL A 81 -0.57 3.97 -10.01
C VAL A 81 0.27 4.44 -8.82
N GLY A 82 -0.38 4.92 -7.74
CA GLY A 82 0.32 5.35 -6.54
C GLY A 82 1.02 4.20 -5.82
N VAL A 83 0.39 3.02 -5.75
CA VAL A 83 0.97 1.82 -5.15
C VAL A 83 2.19 1.36 -5.93
N ILE A 84 2.16 1.37 -7.26
CA ILE A 84 3.31 1.00 -8.10
C ILE A 84 4.48 1.96 -7.87
N ALA A 85 4.24 3.28 -7.89
CA ALA A 85 5.29 4.27 -7.65
C ALA A 85 5.89 4.13 -6.24
N ALA A 86 5.04 3.94 -5.23
CA ALA A 86 5.45 3.72 -3.85
C ALA A 86 6.24 2.41 -3.68
N ALA A 87 5.85 1.33 -4.34
CA ALA A 87 6.55 0.05 -4.30
C ALA A 87 7.96 0.16 -4.91
N ILE A 88 8.12 0.92 -6.01
CA ILE A 88 9.43 1.18 -6.62
C ILE A 88 10.32 1.98 -5.67
N LEU A 89 9.78 3.00 -5.01
CA LEU A 89 10.52 3.78 -4.02
C LEU A 89 10.98 2.90 -2.85
N PHE A 90 10.08 2.14 -2.24
CA PHE A 90 10.43 1.28 -1.10
C PHE A 90 11.40 0.16 -1.51
N GLY A 91 11.20 -0.46 -2.67
CA GLY A 91 12.10 -1.49 -3.20
C GLY A 91 13.50 -0.95 -3.50
N SER A 92 13.60 0.24 -4.11
CA SER A 92 14.90 0.89 -4.38
C SER A 92 15.62 1.31 -3.10
N LEU A 93 14.91 1.81 -2.09
CA LEU A 93 15.50 2.11 -0.78
C LEU A 93 16.02 0.84 -0.09
N GLN A 94 15.26 -0.25 -0.13
CA GLN A 94 15.68 -1.52 0.45
C GLN A 94 16.94 -2.07 -0.23
N GLN A 95 16.92 -2.13 -1.56
CA GLN A 95 18.05 -2.65 -2.33
C GLN A 95 19.28 -1.74 -2.23
N GLY A 96 19.08 -0.42 -2.27
CA GLY A 96 20.14 0.56 -2.02
C GLY A 96 20.76 0.41 -0.63
N GLY A 97 19.94 0.17 0.39
CA GLY A 97 20.38 -0.13 1.75
C GLY A 97 21.29 -1.36 1.83
N THR A 98 20.89 -2.45 1.18
CA THR A 98 21.69 -3.68 1.10
C THR A 98 23.04 -3.43 0.42
N ILE A 99 23.07 -2.65 -0.67
CA ILE A 99 24.31 -2.30 -1.37
C ILE A 99 25.21 -1.40 -0.50
N MET A 100 24.63 -0.43 0.22
CA MET A 100 25.38 0.44 1.14
C MET A 100 25.91 -0.33 2.34
N GLN A 101 25.17 -1.30 2.87
CA GLN A 101 25.65 -2.19 3.92
C GLN A 101 26.87 -3.00 3.44
N ALA A 102 26.81 -3.55 2.23
CA ALA A 102 27.88 -4.37 1.66
C ALA A 102 29.17 -3.56 1.40
N ASN A 103 29.07 -2.29 0.98
CA ASN A 103 30.23 -1.48 0.59
C ASN A 103 30.75 -0.54 1.69
N ALA A 104 29.85 0.07 2.46
CA ALA A 104 30.18 1.13 3.42
C ALA A 104 30.01 0.70 4.89
N GLY A 105 29.70 -0.58 5.16
CA GLY A 105 29.51 -1.11 6.52
C GLY A 105 28.34 -0.47 7.27
N THR A 106 27.42 0.19 6.56
CA THR A 106 26.29 0.90 7.17
C THR A 106 25.22 -0.10 7.62
N SER A 107 24.56 0.18 8.76
CA SER A 107 23.49 -0.68 9.27
C SER A 107 22.21 -0.56 8.43
N LEU A 108 21.55 -1.70 8.16
CA LEU A 108 20.28 -1.76 7.43
C LEU A 108 19.14 -1.01 8.16
N HIS A 109 19.24 -0.85 9.48
CA HIS A 109 18.27 -0.12 10.30
C HIS A 109 18.10 1.34 9.88
N LEU A 110 19.11 1.93 9.24
CA LEU A 110 19.01 3.31 8.75
C LEU A 110 17.94 3.44 7.66
N VAL A 111 17.82 2.44 6.79
CA VAL A 111 16.78 2.41 5.76
C VAL A 111 15.40 2.21 6.38
N GLU A 112 15.28 1.36 7.40
CA GLU A 112 14.03 1.15 8.14
C GLU A 112 13.55 2.44 8.82
N VAL A 113 14.47 3.21 9.42
CA VAL A 113 14.15 4.50 10.02
C VAL A 113 13.65 5.50 8.97
N VAL A 114 14.32 5.58 7.81
CA VAL A 114 13.89 6.47 6.71
C VAL A 114 12.51 6.06 6.18
N GLN A 115 12.27 4.77 5.95
CA GLN A 115 10.95 4.26 5.57
C GLN A 115 9.90 4.59 6.63
N GLY A 116 10.22 4.44 7.92
CA GLY A 116 9.36 4.82 9.04
C GLY A 116 9.02 6.31 9.05
N LEU A 117 9.98 7.19 8.77
CA LEU A 117 9.74 8.63 8.65
C LEU A 117 8.82 8.95 7.47
N ILE A 118 9.01 8.31 6.31
CA ILE A 118 8.10 8.47 5.16
C ILE A 118 6.67 8.11 5.56
N ILE A 119 6.48 6.98 6.25
CA ILE A 119 5.17 6.53 6.73
C ILE A 119 4.59 7.54 7.72
N PHE A 120 5.41 8.04 8.64
CA PHE A 120 4.99 9.03 9.64
C PHE A 120 4.49 10.32 8.96
N PHE A 121 5.21 10.86 7.98
CA PHE A 121 4.80 12.06 7.26
C PHE A 121 3.53 11.84 6.42
N VAL A 122 3.40 10.68 5.78
CA VAL A 122 2.18 10.32 5.03
C VAL A 122 0.98 10.20 5.97
N GLY A 123 1.17 9.55 7.12
CA GLY A 123 0.16 9.42 8.15
C GLY A 123 -0.23 10.76 8.77
N ALA A 124 0.71 11.71 8.87
CA ALA A 124 0.45 13.04 9.41
C ALA A 124 -0.64 13.79 8.63
N ASP A 125 -0.67 13.74 7.29
CA ASP A 125 -1.78 14.33 6.51
C ASP A 125 -3.14 13.72 6.89
N ALA A 126 -3.20 12.40 7.06
CA ALA A 126 -4.43 11.73 7.47
C ALA A 126 -4.86 12.14 8.89
N VAL A 127 -3.91 12.27 9.82
CA VAL A 127 -4.17 12.73 11.19
C VAL A 127 -4.62 14.19 11.21
N VAL A 128 -3.98 15.06 10.42
CA VAL A 128 -4.37 16.48 10.30
C VAL A 128 -5.79 16.61 9.77
N ARG A 129 -6.15 15.86 8.71
CA ARG A 129 -7.53 15.83 8.19
C ARG A 129 -8.52 15.31 9.22
N TYR A 130 -8.16 14.27 9.97
CA TYR A 130 -9.01 13.70 11.01
C TYR A 130 -9.25 14.70 12.16
N LEU A 131 -8.21 15.38 12.64
CA LEU A 131 -8.32 16.40 13.68
C LEU A 131 -9.08 17.65 13.21
N ALA A 132 -8.90 18.05 11.95
CA ALA A 132 -9.66 19.13 11.33
C ALA A 132 -11.15 18.79 11.21
N ALA A 133 -11.48 17.56 10.79
CA ALA A 133 -12.86 17.09 10.71
C ALA A 133 -13.56 17.04 12.08
N ARG A 134 -12.78 16.88 13.16
CA ARG A 134 -13.28 16.89 14.54
C ARG A 134 -13.37 18.30 15.15
N GLY A 135 -13.10 19.36 14.38
CA GLY A 135 -13.19 20.75 14.81
C GLY A 135 -12.02 21.24 15.66
N MET A 136 -10.97 20.44 15.83
CA MET A 136 -9.79 20.78 16.65
C MET A 136 -8.74 21.59 15.88
N VAL A 137 -8.85 21.66 14.55
CA VAL A 137 -7.95 22.40 13.65
C VAL A 137 -8.78 23.21 12.66
N LYS A 138 -8.58 24.53 12.64
CA LYS A 138 -9.27 25.45 11.72
C LYS A 138 -8.51 25.50 10.40
N LEU A 139 -9.05 24.87 9.35
CA LEU A 139 -8.49 24.94 8.00
C LEU A 139 -8.58 26.40 7.48
N PRO A 140 -7.55 26.92 6.79
CA PRO A 140 -7.69 28.17 6.04
C PRO A 140 -8.84 28.02 5.06
N GLY A 141 -9.80 28.94 5.12
CA GLY A 141 -11.04 28.89 4.35
C GLY A 141 -10.80 28.84 2.83
N PRO A 142 -11.78 28.38 2.04
CA PRO A 142 -11.66 28.30 0.59
C PRO A 142 -11.42 29.70 0.02
N GLN A 143 -10.27 29.91 -0.63
CA GLN A 143 -10.03 31.05 -1.51
C GLN A 143 -10.94 30.94 -2.74
N ARG A 144 -12.23 31.24 -2.57
CA ARG A 144 -13.11 31.56 -3.69
C ARG A 144 -12.70 32.94 -4.22
N GLN A 145 -12.37 32.96 -5.51
CA GLN A 145 -12.56 34.10 -6.42
C GLN A 145 -11.77 35.38 -6.09
N LYS A 146 -10.52 35.45 -6.55
CA LYS A 146 -9.88 36.71 -6.97
C LYS A 146 -9.10 36.51 -8.29
N ALA A 147 -9.77 35.91 -9.27
CA ALA A 147 -9.33 35.91 -10.66
C ALA A 147 -10.51 36.30 -11.55
N ALA A 148 -11.04 37.49 -11.27
CA ALA A 148 -11.95 38.23 -12.14
C ALA A 148 -11.69 39.72 -11.85
N ALA A 149 -10.67 40.26 -12.51
CA ALA A 149 -10.44 41.67 -12.76
C ALA A 149 -9.43 41.76 -13.90
#